data_AF-A0A7X0XZ64-F1
#
_entry.id   AF-A0A7X0XZ64-F1
#
_cell.length_a   1.000
_cell.length_b   1.000
_cell.length_c   1.000
_cell.angle_alpha   90.00
_cell.angle_beta   90.00
_cell.angle_gamma   90.00
#
_symmetry.space_group_name_H-M   'P 1'
#
loop_
_entity.id
_entity.type
_entity.pdbx_description
1 polymer ?
#
loop_
_entity_poly.entity_id
_entity_poly.type
_entity_poly.pdbx_seq_one_letter_code
_entity_poly.pdbx_strand_id
1 'polypeptide(L)'
;MEMDFKLGSVIRKIREDKGYTREELCEGICHINTIGNIEGNRTSPTFELLRMMAGRLGESVDVIIRSAEIEKNAFYVQQKMQLEKYAEAYDLDGCEAVLSLIDDDLYTKLLPAEQQFFDRVQVVVLLGSYQDVEKAYALAKKSLYKTYKKDGHFTREECLLINLLLSMKQSQKNVELAKKALKWIRKRDNYVQDVYAFVLLINGLVMLSYMREEWFELLDYAVTGEKMALKLDKSRFIPNFIFMQGLATYKLMIDINFGLSEMKRAIDYAILIRQLDNYKDLCEYAKKHNINLT
;
A
#
# COMPACT_ATOMS: atom_id res chain seq x y z
N MET A 1 9.57 34.01 19.29
CA MET A 1 10.16 32.75 18.81
C MET A 1 9.91 32.71 17.31
N GLU A 2 10.93 32.97 16.50
CA GLU A 2 10.81 32.93 15.05
C GLU A 2 10.62 31.46 14.62
N MET A 3 9.47 31.15 14.04
CA MET A 3 9.20 29.85 13.41
C MET A 3 9.97 29.78 12.09
N ASP A 4 11.26 29.45 12.14
CA ASP A 4 11.99 28.93 10.97
C ASP A 4 11.75 27.42 10.89
N PHE A 5 10.54 27.06 10.51
CA PHE A 5 10.19 25.72 10.06
C PHE A 5 9.74 25.92 8.61
N LYS A 6 10.23 25.12 7.66
CA LYS A 6 9.83 25.20 6.24
C LYS A 6 8.38 24.68 6.08
N LEU A 7 7.45 25.29 6.80
CA LEU A 7 6.05 24.90 6.93
C LEU A 7 5.34 25.06 5.60
N GLY A 8 5.78 26.01 4.78
CA GLY A 8 5.24 26.26 3.45
C GLY A 8 5.21 25.02 2.57
N SER A 9 6.35 24.33 2.46
CA SER A 9 6.44 23.13 1.64
C SER A 9 5.56 22.00 2.16
N VAL A 10 5.43 21.87 3.48
CA VAL A 10 4.53 20.88 4.11
C VAL A 10 3.06 21.22 3.84
N ILE A 11 2.64 22.48 4.04
CA ILE A 11 1.28 22.95 3.76
C ILE A 11 0.93 22.69 2.30
N ARG A 12 1.85 22.99 1.39
CA ARG A 12 1.70 22.74 -0.04
C ARG A 12 1.46 21.26 -0.33
N LYS A 13 2.30 20.38 0.23
CA LYS A 13 2.21 18.93 0.02
C LYS A 13 0.88 18.39 0.53
N ILE A 14 0.48 18.74 1.76
CA ILE A 14 -0.82 18.33 2.33
C ILE A 14 -1.98 18.84 1.47
N ARG A 15 -1.90 20.09 0.98
CA ARG A 15 -2.92 20.67 0.10
C ARG A 15 -3.06 19.85 -1.19
N GLU A 16 -1.95 19.57 -1.86
CA GLU A 16 -1.90 18.80 -3.11
C GLU A 16 -2.40 17.36 -2.90
N ASP A 17 -1.98 16.70 -1.82
CA ASP A 17 -2.42 15.34 -1.46
C ASP A 17 -3.93 15.27 -1.18
N LYS A 18 -4.51 16.34 -0.66
CA LYS A 18 -5.96 16.45 -0.41
C LYS A 18 -6.75 17.00 -1.60
N GLY A 19 -6.09 17.30 -2.72
CA GLY A 19 -6.73 17.75 -3.95
C GLY A 19 -7.24 19.19 -3.91
N TYR A 20 -6.76 20.02 -2.98
CA TYR A 20 -7.16 21.43 -2.89
C TYR A 20 -6.33 22.29 -3.86
N THR A 21 -6.98 23.22 -4.53
CA THR A 21 -6.33 24.36 -5.20
C THR A 21 -5.87 25.40 -4.17
N ARG A 22 -4.98 26.31 -4.57
CA ARG A 22 -4.53 27.39 -3.65
C ARG A 22 -5.68 28.33 -3.34
N GLU A 23 -6.55 28.56 -4.32
CA GLU A 23 -7.76 29.37 -4.24
C GLU A 23 -8.69 28.82 -3.16
N GLU A 24 -8.98 27.52 -3.19
CA GLU A 24 -9.82 26.86 -2.19
C GLU A 24 -9.19 26.85 -0.79
N LEU A 25 -7.86 26.75 -0.70
CA LEU A 25 -7.18 26.83 0.59
C LEU A 25 -7.20 28.26 1.16
N CYS A 26 -6.98 29.30 0.34
CA CYS A 26 -6.88 30.67 0.82
C CYS A 26 -8.22 31.40 0.95
N GLU A 27 -9.31 30.88 0.37
CA GLU A 27 -10.63 31.50 0.40
C GLU A 27 -11.09 31.83 1.83
N GLY A 28 -11.32 33.12 2.08
CA GLY A 28 -11.72 33.62 3.41
C GLY A 28 -10.62 33.60 4.47
N ILE A 29 -9.38 33.28 4.11
CA ILE A 29 -8.22 33.19 5.02
C ILE A 29 -7.16 34.25 4.67
N CYS A 30 -6.71 34.29 3.41
CA CYS A 30 -5.69 35.23 2.96
C CYS A 30 -5.73 35.43 1.43
N HIS A 31 -4.94 36.37 0.93
CA HIS A 31 -4.82 36.59 -0.52
C HIS A 31 -4.05 35.43 -1.19
N ILE A 32 -4.39 35.13 -2.46
CA ILE A 32 -3.78 34.03 -3.22
C ILE A 32 -2.24 34.14 -3.33
N ASN A 33 -1.72 35.37 -3.43
CA ASN A 33 -0.28 35.63 -3.43
C ASN A 33 0.37 35.31 -2.08
N THR A 34 -0.34 35.54 -0.97
CA THR A 34 0.14 35.24 0.38
C THR A 34 0.31 33.74 0.57
N ILE A 35 -0.67 32.93 0.15
CA ILE A 35 -0.53 31.47 0.20
C ILE A 35 0.61 31.00 -0.71
N GLY A 36 0.77 31.58 -1.90
CA GLY A 36 1.90 31.27 -2.79
C GLY A 36 3.27 31.54 -2.17
N ASN A 37 3.41 32.67 -1.46
CA ASN A 37 4.64 33.00 -0.73
C ASN A 37 4.87 32.10 0.47
N ILE A 38 3.81 31.76 1.22
CA ILE A 38 3.89 30.81 2.33
C ILE A 38 4.34 29.45 1.81
N GLU A 39 3.64 28.87 0.83
CA GLU A 39 3.97 27.56 0.26
C GLU A 39 5.36 27.51 -0.38
N GLY A 40 5.84 28.63 -0.90
CA GLY A 40 7.20 28.78 -1.41
C GLY A 40 8.28 28.96 -0.34
N ASN A 41 7.92 28.91 0.95
CA ASN A 41 8.78 29.23 2.10
C ASN A 41 9.44 30.63 1.99
N ARG A 42 8.80 31.57 1.29
CA ARG A 42 9.25 32.97 1.17
C ARG A 42 8.78 33.82 2.34
N THR A 43 7.72 33.39 3.03
CA THR A 43 7.14 34.09 4.18
C THR A 43 6.58 33.07 5.17
N SER A 44 6.92 33.19 6.45
CA SER A 44 6.31 32.35 7.49
C SER A 44 4.88 32.82 7.79
N PRO A 45 3.90 31.91 7.89
CA PRO A 45 2.55 32.28 8.29
C PRO A 45 2.53 32.73 9.75
N THR A 46 1.63 33.65 10.09
CA THR A 46 1.29 33.87 11.51
C THR A 46 0.65 32.62 12.09
N PHE A 47 0.69 32.45 13.41
CA PHE A 47 0.03 31.31 14.06
C PHE A 47 -1.47 31.23 13.73
N GLU A 48 -2.14 32.38 13.63
CA GLU A 48 -3.54 32.47 13.25
C GLU A 48 -3.79 31.98 11.81
N LEU A 49 -2.97 32.43 10.84
CA LEU A 49 -3.03 31.94 9.47
C LEU A 49 -2.77 30.43 9.41
N LEU A 50 -1.74 29.95 10.10
CA LEU A 50 -1.41 28.52 10.16
C LEU A 50 -2.57 27.70 10.73
N ARG A 51 -3.21 28.18 11.81
CA ARG A 51 -4.36 27.52 12.42
C ARG A 51 -5.56 27.46 11.48
N MET A 52 -5.87 28.54 10.77
CA MET A 52 -6.97 28.57 9.81
C MET A 52 -6.71 27.62 8.63
N MET A 53 -5.49 27.62 8.08
CA MET A 53 -5.07 26.72 7.00
C MET A 53 -5.12 25.26 7.45
N ALA A 54 -4.58 24.94 8.63
CA ALA A 54 -4.65 23.61 9.21
C ALA A 54 -6.10 23.13 9.36
N GLY A 55 -6.98 24.00 9.86
CA GLY A 55 -8.42 23.71 9.96
C GLY A 55 -9.07 23.41 8.61
N ARG A 56 -8.77 24.20 7.57
CA ARG A 56 -9.28 23.96 6.19
C ARG A 56 -8.77 22.66 5.61
N LEU A 57 -7.49 22.34 5.85
CA LEU A 57 -6.88 21.08 5.45
C LEU A 57 -7.35 19.91 6.32
N GLY A 58 -8.07 20.13 7.42
CA GLY A 58 -8.46 19.06 8.34
C GLY A 58 -7.27 18.43 9.08
N GLU A 59 -6.22 19.22 9.33
CA GLU A 59 -5.02 18.84 10.08
C GLU A 59 -4.89 19.67 11.36
N SER A 60 -4.09 19.18 12.31
CA SER A 60 -3.67 19.98 13.46
C SER A 60 -2.41 20.78 13.12
N VAL A 61 -2.25 21.94 13.77
CA VAL A 61 -1.02 22.73 13.67
C VAL A 61 0.21 21.91 14.11
N ASP A 62 0.05 21.08 15.14
CA ASP A 62 1.10 20.17 15.64
C ASP A 62 1.59 19.21 14.54
N VAL A 63 0.68 18.60 13.78
CA VAL A 63 1.04 17.69 12.69
C VAL A 63 1.85 18.42 11.61
N ILE A 64 1.47 19.64 11.24
CA ILE A 64 2.20 20.43 10.23
C ILE A 64 3.60 20.79 10.73
N ILE A 65 3.73 21.24 11.99
CA ILE A 65 5.03 21.59 12.58
C ILE A 65 5.93 20.37 12.63
N ARG A 66 5.45 19.25 13.20
CA ARG A 66 6.21 18.02 13.30
C ARG A 66 6.60 17.46 11.94
N SER A 67 5.71 17.54 10.94
CA SER A 67 6.04 17.16 9.56
C SER A 67 7.23 17.98 9.03
N ALA A 68 7.23 19.30 9.28
CA ALA A 68 8.32 20.17 8.83
C ALA A 68 9.63 19.89 9.57
N GLU A 69 9.58 19.55 10.86
CA GLU A 69 10.75 19.13 11.65
C GLU A 69 11.33 17.82 11.14
N ILE A 70 10.48 16.84 10.85
CA ILE A 70 10.86 15.54 10.28
C ILE A 70 11.47 15.72 8.89
N GLU A 71 10.87 16.52 8.01
CA GLU A 71 11.40 16.79 6.66
C GLU A 71 12.72 17.59 6.68
N LYS A 72 13.01 18.33 7.76
CA LYS A 72 14.31 18.98 7.97
C LYS A 72 15.39 18.02 8.48
N ASN A 73 15.02 16.88 9.07
CA ASN A 73 15.97 15.90 9.56
C ASN A 73 16.58 15.12 8.39
N ALA A 74 17.73 15.59 7.90
CA ALA A 74 18.43 15.00 6.76
C ALA A 74 18.76 13.51 6.95
N PHE A 75 19.08 13.10 8.18
CA PHE A 75 19.34 11.70 8.50
C PHE A 75 18.09 10.85 8.27
N TYR A 76 16.96 11.25 8.84
CA TYR A 76 15.68 10.55 8.63
C TYR A 76 15.30 10.49 7.13
N VAL A 77 15.41 11.61 6.41
CA VAL A 77 15.07 11.65 4.97
C VAL A 77 15.94 10.68 4.18
N GLN A 78 17.24 10.62 4.49
CA GLN A 78 18.16 9.69 3.86
C GLN A 78 17.80 8.24 4.18
N GLN A 79 17.53 7.90 5.45
CA GLN A 79 17.15 6.54 5.84
C GLN A 79 15.84 6.12 5.17
N LYS A 80 14.83 6.99 5.12
CA LYS A 80 13.56 6.70 4.44
C LYS A 80 13.77 6.40 2.95
N MET A 81 14.55 7.23 2.25
CA MET A 81 14.85 7.02 0.83
C MET A 81 15.61 5.71 0.58
N GLN A 82 16.58 5.37 1.44
CA GLN A 82 17.29 4.10 1.35
C GLN A 82 16.37 2.91 1.61
N LEU A 83 15.50 3.02 2.60
CA LEU A 83 14.55 1.97 2.95
C LEU A 83 13.52 1.74 1.83
N GLU A 84 13.01 2.80 1.21
CA GLU A 84 12.14 2.72 0.02
C GLU A 84 12.85 1.96 -1.11
N LYS A 85 14.09 2.33 -1.42
CA LYS A 85 14.89 1.67 -2.46
C LYS A 85 15.11 0.18 -2.18
N TYR A 86 15.54 -0.17 -0.97
CA TYR A 86 15.78 -1.57 -0.61
C TYR A 86 14.48 -2.38 -0.57
N ALA A 87 13.39 -1.80 -0.06
CA ALA A 87 12.09 -2.46 -0.04
C ALA A 87 11.54 -2.72 -1.46
N GLU A 88 11.77 -1.81 -2.41
CA GLU A 88 11.41 -2.01 -3.81
C GLU A 88 12.24 -3.10 -4.49
N ALA A 89 13.54 -3.18 -4.16
CA ALA A 89 14.45 -4.20 -4.65
C ALA A 89 14.28 -5.56 -3.94
N TYR A 90 13.44 -5.64 -2.91
CA TYR A 90 13.31 -6.80 -2.02
C TYR A 90 14.64 -7.20 -1.35
N ASP A 91 15.51 -6.21 -1.10
CA ASP A 91 16.76 -6.38 -0.37
C ASP A 91 16.48 -6.30 1.14
N LEU A 92 16.27 -7.45 1.77
CA LEU A 92 15.89 -7.53 3.17
C LEU A 92 17.04 -7.19 4.12
N ASP A 93 18.28 -7.55 3.75
CA ASP A 93 19.47 -7.25 4.55
C ASP A 93 19.73 -5.73 4.55
N GLY A 94 19.59 -5.08 3.39
CA GLY A 94 19.65 -3.63 3.28
C GLY A 94 18.54 -2.93 4.08
N CYS A 95 17.32 -3.47 4.04
CA CYS A 95 16.22 -2.97 4.87
C CYS A 95 16.53 -3.05 6.36
N GLU A 96 17.02 -4.20 6.82
CA GLU A 96 17.36 -4.44 8.22
C GLU A 96 18.48 -3.52 8.71
N ALA A 97 19.53 -3.36 7.90
CA ALA A 97 20.64 -2.46 8.22
C ALA A 97 20.13 -1.02 8.45
N VAL A 98 19.26 -0.51 7.57
CA VAL A 98 18.67 0.82 7.71
C VAL A 98 17.74 0.92 8.92
N LEU A 99 16.90 -0.10 9.16
CA LEU A 99 16.00 -0.15 10.32
C LEU A 99 16.76 -0.09 11.65
N SER A 100 17.94 -0.72 11.71
CA SER A 100 18.78 -0.72 12.92
C SER A 100 19.36 0.66 13.27
N LEU A 101 19.38 1.59 12.30
CA LEU A 101 19.85 2.97 12.49
C LEU A 101 18.77 3.90 13.04
N ILE A 102 17.50 3.47 13.09
CA ILE A 102 16.40 4.25 13.64
C ILE A 102 16.22 3.86 15.11
N ASP A 103 16.75 4.68 16.01
CA ASP A 103 16.58 4.48 17.45
C ASP A 103 15.18 4.88 17.96
N ASP A 104 14.89 4.52 19.21
CA ASP A 104 13.60 4.79 19.87
C ASP A 104 13.31 6.30 20.01
N ASP A 105 14.34 7.13 20.18
CA ASP A 105 14.18 8.59 20.30
C ASP A 105 13.72 9.20 18.97
N LEU A 106 14.35 8.81 17.86
CA LEU A 106 13.93 9.24 16.53
C LEU A 106 12.54 8.70 16.19
N TYR A 107 12.31 7.40 16.42
CA TYR A 107 11.04 6.74 16.10
C TYR A 107 9.84 7.37 16.83
N THR A 108 9.97 7.66 18.12
CA THR A 108 8.89 8.25 18.91
C THR A 108 8.54 9.67 18.48
N LYS A 109 9.49 10.41 17.91
CA LYS A 109 9.29 11.75 17.32
C LYS A 109 8.57 11.70 15.97
N LEU A 110 8.60 10.57 15.26
CA LEU A 110 7.90 10.42 13.99
C LEU A 110 6.38 10.51 14.15
N LEU A 111 5.71 10.98 13.09
CA LEU A 111 4.26 10.94 13.01
C LEU A 111 3.77 9.48 12.91
N PRO A 112 2.54 9.17 13.37
CA PRO A 112 1.99 7.81 13.32
C PRO A 112 2.05 7.16 11.93
N ALA A 113 1.79 7.92 10.87
CA ALA A 113 1.87 7.45 9.49
C ALA A 113 3.31 7.11 9.06
N GLU A 114 4.28 7.88 9.54
CA GLU A 114 5.69 7.61 9.28
C GLU A 114 6.17 6.37 10.02
N GLN A 115 5.77 6.21 11.28
CA GLN A 115 6.07 4.99 12.03
C GLN A 115 5.47 3.74 11.37
N GLN A 116 4.27 3.84 10.78
CA GLN A 116 3.67 2.71 10.07
C GLN A 116 4.52 2.23 8.89
N PHE A 117 5.15 3.15 8.16
CA PHE A 117 6.04 2.79 7.07
C PHE A 117 7.22 1.95 7.57
N PHE A 118 7.93 2.38 8.61
CA PHE A 118 9.04 1.62 9.20
C PHE A 118 8.57 0.28 9.77
N ASP A 119 7.47 0.27 10.52
CA ASP A 119 6.91 -0.95 11.09
C ASP A 119 6.53 -1.95 9.99
N ARG A 120 5.93 -1.50 8.89
CA ARG A 120 5.57 -2.35 7.75
C ARG A 120 6.82 -3.00 7.15
N VAL A 121 7.89 -2.24 6.95
CA VAL A 121 9.13 -2.82 6.40
C VAL A 121 9.75 -3.80 7.40
N GLN A 122 9.75 -3.49 8.69
CA GLN A 122 10.19 -4.42 9.75
C GLN A 122 9.36 -5.71 9.75
N VAL A 123 8.04 -5.64 9.54
CA VAL A 123 7.18 -6.83 9.40
C VAL A 123 7.63 -7.69 8.21
N VAL A 124 7.97 -7.09 7.07
CA VAL A 124 8.47 -7.82 5.90
C VAL A 124 9.81 -8.50 6.20
N VAL A 125 10.74 -7.81 6.88
CA VAL A 125 12.02 -8.38 7.32
C VAL A 125 11.82 -9.56 8.28
N LEU A 126 10.95 -9.40 9.29
CA LEU A 126 10.62 -10.49 10.24
C LEU A 126 10.09 -11.74 9.54
N LEU A 127 9.28 -11.57 8.49
CA LEU A 127 8.74 -12.69 7.71
C LEU A 127 9.79 -13.32 6.80
N GLY A 128 10.58 -12.52 6.09
CA GLY A 128 11.51 -13.00 5.08
C GLY A 128 12.83 -13.53 5.63
N SER A 129 13.46 -12.79 6.54
CA SER A 129 14.79 -13.14 7.09
C SER A 129 14.69 -14.09 8.28
N TYR A 130 13.67 -13.91 9.14
CA TYR A 130 13.59 -14.61 10.42
C TYR A 130 12.46 -15.65 10.49
N GLN A 131 11.52 -15.61 9.55
CA GLN A 131 10.31 -16.45 9.58
C GLN A 131 9.51 -16.34 10.90
N ASP A 132 9.64 -15.21 11.61
CA ASP A 132 9.00 -14.97 12.91
C ASP A 132 7.59 -14.40 12.71
N VAL A 133 6.66 -15.30 12.34
CA VAL A 133 5.27 -14.94 12.02
C VAL A 133 4.54 -14.33 13.22
N GLU A 134 4.83 -14.78 14.45
CA GLU A 134 4.13 -14.27 15.63
C GLU A 134 4.53 -12.84 15.97
N LYS A 135 5.83 -12.52 15.96
CA LYS A 135 6.28 -11.13 16.15
C LYS A 135 5.84 -10.23 15.01
N ALA A 136 5.95 -10.70 13.76
CA ALA A 136 5.48 -9.97 12.58
C ALA A 136 3.99 -9.63 12.69
N TYR A 137 3.16 -10.59 13.10
CA TYR A 137 1.72 -10.39 13.27
C TYR A 137 1.40 -9.39 14.38
N ALA A 138 2.07 -9.51 15.53
CA ALA A 138 1.89 -8.59 16.65
C ALA A 138 2.26 -7.15 16.27
N LEU A 139 3.39 -6.96 15.59
CA LEU A 139 3.85 -5.65 15.12
C LEU A 139 2.90 -5.06 14.07
N ALA A 140 2.51 -5.84 13.04
CA ALA A 140 1.61 -5.38 12.01
C ALA A 140 0.25 -4.93 12.58
N LYS A 141 -0.29 -5.70 13.54
CA LYS A 141 -1.55 -5.36 14.21
C LYS A 141 -1.40 -4.09 15.04
N LYS A 142 -0.35 -3.97 15.85
CA LYS A 142 -0.08 -2.76 16.64
C LYS A 142 0.06 -1.53 15.74
N SER A 143 0.80 -1.66 14.65
CA SER A 143 1.08 -0.59 13.71
C SER A 143 -0.16 -0.12 12.95
N LEU A 144 -1.01 -1.05 12.49
CA LEU A 144 -2.28 -0.72 11.81
C LEU A 144 -3.14 0.26 12.63
N TYR A 145 -3.29 0.01 13.93
CA TYR A 145 -4.13 0.82 14.82
C TYR A 145 -3.54 2.18 15.21
N LYS A 146 -2.35 2.55 14.72
CA LYS A 146 -1.79 3.89 14.91
C LYS A 146 -2.57 4.97 14.16
N THR A 147 -3.08 4.64 12.98
CA THR A 147 -3.86 5.57 12.14
C THR A 147 -5.24 5.04 11.81
N TYR A 148 -5.43 3.71 11.84
CA TYR A 148 -6.70 3.10 11.43
C TYR A 148 -7.85 3.56 12.32
N LYS A 149 -8.87 4.13 11.68
CA LYS A 149 -10.14 4.50 12.30
C LYS A 149 -11.25 3.67 11.66
N LYS A 150 -12.13 3.10 12.48
CA LYS A 150 -13.20 2.18 12.02
C LYS A 150 -14.02 2.76 10.87
N ASP A 151 -14.36 4.05 10.94
CA ASP A 151 -15.17 4.74 9.92
C ASP A 151 -14.34 5.76 9.12
N GLY A 152 -13.02 5.60 9.15
CA GLY A 152 -12.07 6.46 8.44
C GLY A 152 -11.75 6.00 7.03
N HIS A 153 -10.91 6.81 6.39
CA HIS A 153 -10.21 6.48 5.15
C HIS A 153 -9.11 5.45 5.39
N PHE A 154 -8.80 4.63 4.38
CA PHE A 154 -7.65 3.75 4.43
C PHE A 154 -6.42 4.44 3.85
N THR A 155 -5.32 4.44 4.59
CA THR A 155 -4.03 4.88 4.03
C THR A 155 -3.37 3.74 3.22
N ARG A 156 -2.40 4.08 2.37
CA ARG A 156 -1.58 3.08 1.67
C ARG A 156 -0.96 2.09 2.65
N GLU A 157 -0.32 2.59 3.71
CA GLU A 157 0.34 1.74 4.71
C GLU A 157 -0.66 0.83 5.43
N GLU A 158 -1.85 1.33 5.78
CA GLU A 158 -2.91 0.49 6.34
C GLU A 158 -3.31 -0.64 5.39
N CYS A 159 -3.50 -0.35 4.10
CA CYS A 159 -3.84 -1.38 3.11
C CYS A 159 -2.73 -2.44 2.97
N LEU A 160 -1.47 -2.02 2.97
CA LEU A 160 -0.33 -2.93 2.90
C LEU A 160 -0.19 -3.78 4.18
N LEU A 161 -0.40 -3.19 5.36
CA LEU A 161 -0.42 -3.90 6.64
C LEU A 161 -1.59 -4.90 6.71
N ILE A 162 -2.77 -4.54 6.20
CA ILE A 162 -3.93 -5.44 6.12
C ILE A 162 -3.62 -6.63 5.22
N ASN A 163 -2.94 -6.41 4.08
CA ASN A 163 -2.49 -7.49 3.22
C ASN A 163 -1.53 -8.45 3.94
N LEU A 164 -0.55 -7.92 4.68
CA LEU A 164 0.38 -8.73 5.48
C LEU A 164 -0.33 -9.50 6.60
N LEU A 165 -1.30 -8.89 7.28
CA LEU A 165 -2.11 -9.56 8.29
C LEU A 165 -2.92 -10.72 7.70
N LEU A 166 -3.48 -10.53 6.51
CA LEU A 166 -4.21 -11.58 5.78
C LEU A 166 -3.29 -12.74 5.39
N SER A 167 -2.08 -12.45 4.88
CA SER A 167 -1.13 -13.50 4.48
C SER A 167 -0.62 -14.32 5.67
N MET A 168 -0.47 -13.69 6.85
CA MET A 168 -0.05 -14.38 8.08
C MET A 168 -1.18 -15.17 8.73
N LYS A 169 -2.38 -14.59 8.90
CA LYS A 169 -3.51 -15.22 9.59
C LYS A 169 -4.84 -14.89 8.90
N GLN A 170 -5.47 -15.90 8.32
CA GLN A 170 -6.75 -15.78 7.58
C GLN A 170 -7.99 -15.82 8.51
N SER A 171 -7.90 -15.13 9.65
CA SER A 171 -9.04 -14.99 10.57
C SER A 171 -10.18 -14.21 9.92
N GLN A 172 -11.43 -14.49 10.33
CA GLN A 172 -12.61 -13.80 9.81
C GLN A 172 -12.45 -12.27 9.84
N LYS A 173 -11.90 -11.74 10.93
CA LYS A 173 -11.61 -10.32 11.10
C LYS A 173 -10.65 -9.77 10.04
N ASN A 174 -9.57 -10.48 9.72
CA ASN A 174 -8.59 -10.02 8.73
C ASN A 174 -9.15 -10.09 7.30
N VAL A 175 -9.95 -11.12 7.02
CA VAL A 175 -10.65 -11.26 5.73
C VAL A 175 -11.65 -10.12 5.52
N GLU A 176 -12.48 -9.81 6.52
CA GLU A 176 -13.43 -8.70 6.45
C GLU A 176 -12.73 -7.35 6.27
N LEU A 177 -11.61 -7.16 6.97
CA LEU A 177 -10.83 -5.93 6.87
C LEU A 177 -10.20 -5.77 5.47
N ALA A 178 -9.66 -6.84 4.90
CA ALA A 178 -9.13 -6.86 3.53
C ALA A 178 -10.24 -6.56 2.50
N LYS A 179 -11.41 -7.20 2.61
CA LYS A 179 -12.57 -6.93 1.75
C LYS A 179 -13.03 -5.47 1.87
N LYS A 180 -13.05 -4.91 3.09
CA LYS A 180 -13.42 -3.51 3.34
C LYS A 180 -12.41 -2.54 2.71
N ALA A 181 -11.11 -2.78 2.89
CA ALA A 181 -10.05 -1.97 2.29
C ALA A 181 -10.11 -2.04 0.75
N LEU A 182 -10.25 -3.23 0.17
CA LEU A 182 -10.38 -3.39 -1.28
C LEU A 182 -11.59 -2.63 -1.85
N LYS A 183 -12.77 -2.77 -1.21
CA LYS A 183 -13.98 -2.05 -1.60
C LYS A 183 -13.81 -0.53 -1.51
N TRP A 184 -13.05 -0.06 -0.52
CA TRP A 184 -12.77 1.35 -0.35
C TRP A 184 -11.87 1.89 -1.47
N ILE A 185 -10.78 1.19 -1.80
CA ILE A 185 -9.88 1.58 -2.91
C ILE A 185 -10.65 1.55 -4.24
N ARG A 186 -11.53 0.55 -4.45
CA ARG A 186 -12.34 0.41 -5.67
C ARG A 186 -13.23 1.61 -5.97
N LYS A 187 -13.73 2.29 -4.92
CA LYS A 187 -14.65 3.42 -5.04
C LYS A 187 -13.98 4.75 -5.38
N ARG A 188 -12.65 4.83 -5.28
CA ARG A 188 -11.92 6.06 -5.60
C ARG A 188 -11.79 6.25 -7.10
N ASP A 189 -11.67 7.51 -7.52
CA ASP A 189 -11.35 7.87 -8.89
C ASP A 189 -10.05 7.22 -9.35
N ASN A 190 -10.00 6.85 -10.63
CA ASN A 190 -8.86 6.14 -11.22
C ASN A 190 -7.52 6.87 -11.02
N TYR A 191 -7.52 8.21 -10.92
CA TYR A 191 -6.31 9.01 -10.73
C TYR A 191 -5.75 9.00 -9.30
N VAL A 192 -6.58 8.70 -8.30
CA VAL A 192 -6.22 8.72 -6.87
C VAL A 192 -6.19 7.30 -6.29
N GLN A 193 -6.48 6.31 -7.12
CA GLN A 193 -6.53 4.91 -6.71
C GLN A 193 -5.12 4.38 -6.49
N ASP A 194 -4.84 3.85 -5.30
CA ASP A 194 -3.62 3.07 -5.05
C ASP A 194 -3.78 1.68 -5.70
N VAL A 195 -3.47 1.63 -7.00
CA VAL A 195 -3.59 0.41 -7.81
C VAL A 195 -2.66 -0.69 -7.28
N TYR A 196 -1.51 -0.35 -6.71
CA TYR A 196 -0.57 -1.33 -6.16
C TYR A 196 -1.15 -2.02 -4.92
N ALA A 197 -1.65 -1.24 -3.96
CA ALA A 197 -2.30 -1.79 -2.78
C ALA A 197 -3.55 -2.60 -3.14
N PHE A 198 -4.31 -2.16 -4.15
CA PHE A 198 -5.45 -2.92 -4.68
C PHE A 198 -5.02 -4.30 -5.18
N VAL A 199 -4.00 -4.36 -6.03
CA VAL A 199 -3.50 -5.61 -6.64
C VAL A 199 -2.99 -6.58 -5.58
N LEU A 200 -2.31 -6.10 -4.54
CA LEU A 200 -1.86 -6.95 -3.43
C LEU A 200 -3.05 -7.53 -2.65
N LEU A 201 -3.99 -6.69 -2.23
CA LEU A 201 -5.16 -7.11 -1.46
C LEU A 201 -6.02 -8.12 -2.24
N ILE A 202 -6.27 -7.87 -3.52
CA ILE A 202 -7.07 -8.78 -4.34
C ILE A 202 -6.33 -10.09 -4.62
N ASN A 203 -5.01 -10.07 -4.79
CA ASN A 203 -4.21 -11.30 -4.89
C ASN A 203 -4.30 -12.14 -3.61
N GLY A 204 -4.22 -11.50 -2.44
CA GLY A 204 -4.41 -12.18 -1.15
C GLY A 204 -5.79 -12.84 -1.03
N LEU A 205 -6.85 -12.18 -1.53
CA LEU A 205 -8.20 -12.72 -1.56
C LEU A 205 -8.39 -13.83 -2.61
N VAL A 206 -7.73 -13.75 -3.77
CA VAL A 206 -7.69 -14.84 -4.76
C VAL A 206 -7.09 -16.10 -4.14
N MET A 207 -5.94 -15.97 -3.47
CA MET A 207 -5.30 -17.12 -2.81
C MET A 207 -6.19 -17.69 -1.70
N LEU A 208 -6.87 -16.83 -0.93
CA LEU A 208 -7.81 -17.27 0.10
C LEU A 208 -8.99 -18.06 -0.50
N SER A 209 -9.65 -17.50 -1.51
CA SER A 209 -10.79 -18.16 -2.17
C SER A 209 -10.35 -19.46 -2.86
N TYR A 210 -9.12 -19.53 -3.36
CA TYR A 210 -8.53 -20.76 -3.88
C TYR A 210 -8.42 -21.83 -2.80
N MET A 211 -7.83 -21.49 -1.65
CA MET A 211 -7.67 -22.41 -0.52
C MET A 211 -9.01 -22.90 0.05
N ARG A 212 -10.05 -22.07 -0.04
CA ARG A 212 -11.41 -22.40 0.41
C ARG A 212 -12.30 -23.03 -0.67
N GLU A 213 -11.78 -23.18 -1.89
CA GLU A 213 -12.54 -23.65 -3.05
C GLU A 213 -13.81 -22.84 -3.33
N GLU A 214 -13.77 -21.54 -3.01
CA GLU A 214 -14.82 -20.55 -3.29
C GLU A 214 -14.70 -20.11 -4.77
N TRP A 215 -15.06 -21.00 -5.71
CA TRP A 215 -14.76 -20.82 -7.14
C TRP A 215 -15.43 -19.60 -7.78
N PHE A 216 -16.63 -19.21 -7.34
CA PHE A 216 -17.32 -18.02 -7.86
C PHE A 216 -16.62 -16.73 -7.39
N GLU A 217 -16.31 -16.60 -6.10
CA GLU A 217 -15.51 -15.47 -5.60
C GLU A 217 -14.12 -15.43 -6.22
N LEU A 218 -13.47 -16.57 -6.38
CA LEU A 218 -12.16 -16.66 -7.02
C LEU A 218 -12.20 -16.12 -8.44
N LEU A 219 -13.23 -16.46 -9.22
CA LEU A 219 -13.40 -15.94 -10.58
C LEU A 219 -13.57 -14.42 -10.59
N ASP A 220 -14.45 -13.88 -9.74
CA ASP A 220 -14.70 -12.43 -9.67
C ASP A 220 -13.43 -11.64 -9.28
N TYR A 221 -12.70 -12.13 -8.26
CA TYR A 221 -11.45 -11.52 -7.84
C TYR A 221 -10.35 -11.64 -8.89
N ALA A 222 -10.22 -12.78 -9.57
CA ALA A 222 -9.22 -12.99 -10.61
C ALA A 222 -9.45 -12.06 -11.81
N VAL A 223 -10.68 -11.99 -12.33
CA VAL A 223 -11.07 -11.08 -13.43
C VAL A 223 -10.79 -9.61 -13.07
N THR A 224 -11.18 -9.22 -11.86
CA THR A 224 -10.97 -7.85 -11.40
C THR A 224 -9.48 -7.55 -11.17
N GLY A 225 -8.73 -8.54 -10.68
CA GLY A 225 -7.29 -8.46 -10.44
C GLY A 225 -6.48 -8.30 -11.71
N GLU A 226 -6.76 -9.09 -12.75
CA GLU A 226 -6.11 -8.99 -14.06
C GLU A 226 -6.25 -7.58 -14.64
N LYS A 227 -7.47 -7.04 -14.65
CA LYS A 227 -7.75 -5.68 -15.15
C LYS A 227 -6.97 -4.60 -14.42
N MET A 228 -6.81 -4.72 -13.10
CA MET A 228 -6.06 -3.73 -12.32
C MET A 228 -4.54 -3.92 -12.43
N ALA A 229 -4.06 -5.16 -12.52
CA ALA A 229 -2.64 -5.45 -12.73
C ALA A 229 -2.13 -4.91 -14.07
N LEU A 230 -2.95 -4.98 -15.13
CA LEU A 230 -2.66 -4.39 -16.44
C LEU A 230 -2.47 -2.87 -16.38
N LYS A 231 -3.21 -2.16 -15.52
CA LYS A 231 -3.03 -0.70 -15.34
C LYS A 231 -1.70 -0.32 -14.68
N LEU A 232 -1.13 -1.20 -13.87
CA LEU A 232 0.08 -0.91 -13.08
C LEU A 232 1.37 -1.11 -13.89
N ASP A 233 1.28 -1.60 -15.13
CA ASP A 233 2.41 -2.09 -15.94
C ASP A 233 3.29 -3.11 -15.19
N LYS A 234 2.73 -3.77 -14.18
CA LYS A 234 3.43 -4.76 -13.36
C LYS A 234 3.00 -6.15 -13.77
N SER A 235 3.66 -6.59 -14.83
CA SER A 235 3.51 -7.90 -15.46
C SER A 235 3.60 -9.10 -14.52
N ARG A 236 4.22 -8.95 -13.34
CA ARG A 236 4.44 -10.05 -12.38
C ARG A 236 3.18 -10.71 -11.81
N PHE A 237 2.08 -9.98 -11.65
CA PHE A 237 0.86 -10.52 -11.04
C PHE A 237 -0.09 -11.13 -12.07
N ILE A 238 0.09 -10.77 -13.34
CA ILE A 238 -0.83 -11.09 -14.43
C ILE A 238 -0.97 -12.62 -14.61
N PRO A 239 0.12 -13.43 -14.65
CA PRO A 239 -0.02 -14.88 -14.78
C PRO A 239 -0.92 -15.52 -13.74
N ASN A 240 -0.83 -15.07 -12.48
CA ASN A 240 -1.56 -15.70 -11.37
C ASN A 240 -3.05 -15.42 -11.49
N PHE A 241 -3.43 -14.19 -11.85
CA PHE A 241 -4.83 -13.88 -12.11
C PHE A 241 -5.38 -14.68 -13.27
N ILE A 242 -4.68 -14.72 -14.41
CA ILE A 242 -5.11 -15.49 -15.59
C ILE A 242 -5.29 -16.97 -15.24
N PHE A 243 -4.30 -17.55 -14.57
CA PHE A 243 -4.34 -18.96 -14.20
C PHE A 243 -5.53 -19.27 -13.29
N MET A 244 -5.73 -18.46 -12.26
CA MET A 244 -6.84 -18.61 -11.32
C MET A 244 -8.19 -18.44 -12.02
N GLN A 245 -8.31 -17.50 -12.95
CA GLN A 245 -9.49 -17.31 -13.78
C GLN A 245 -9.81 -18.55 -14.62
N GLY A 246 -8.79 -19.12 -15.28
CA GLY A 246 -8.93 -20.36 -16.06
C GLY A 246 -9.32 -21.54 -15.19
N LEU A 247 -8.70 -21.67 -14.01
CA LEU A 247 -8.98 -22.74 -13.05
C LEU A 247 -10.41 -22.67 -12.49
N ALA A 248 -10.88 -21.48 -12.08
CA ALA A 248 -12.27 -21.32 -11.65
C ALA A 248 -13.26 -21.63 -12.78
N THR A 249 -12.99 -21.15 -13.99
CA THR A 249 -13.86 -21.39 -15.16
C THR A 249 -13.98 -22.89 -15.46
N TYR A 250 -12.86 -23.61 -15.37
CA TYR A 250 -12.82 -25.06 -15.48
C TYR A 250 -13.62 -25.75 -14.36
N LYS A 251 -13.40 -25.36 -13.10
CA LYS A 251 -14.06 -25.96 -11.93
C LYS A 251 -15.56 -25.71 -11.88
N LEU A 252 -16.01 -24.54 -12.34
CA LEU A 252 -17.42 -24.18 -12.44
C LEU A 252 -18.11 -24.77 -13.66
N MET A 253 -17.37 -25.45 -14.55
CA MET A 253 -17.89 -26.01 -15.82
C MET A 253 -18.58 -24.96 -16.71
N ILE A 254 -18.13 -23.70 -16.65
CA ILE A 254 -18.70 -22.62 -17.47
C ILE A 254 -18.25 -22.79 -18.93
N ASP A 255 -16.93 -22.91 -19.13
CA ASP A 255 -16.31 -23.23 -20.42
C ASP A 255 -14.96 -23.91 -20.15
N ILE A 256 -14.94 -25.23 -20.30
CA ILE A 256 -13.79 -26.07 -20.00
C ILE A 256 -12.62 -25.75 -20.93
N ASN A 257 -12.88 -25.54 -22.22
CA ASN A 257 -11.84 -25.30 -23.22
C ASN A 257 -11.20 -23.94 -23.01
N PHE A 258 -12.02 -22.91 -22.75
CA PHE A 258 -11.52 -21.59 -22.38
C PHE A 258 -10.68 -21.65 -21.10
N GLY A 259 -11.15 -22.35 -20.06
CA GLY A 259 -10.42 -22.50 -18.80
C GLY A 259 -9.03 -23.12 -19.00
N LEU A 260 -8.93 -24.20 -19.77
CA LEU A 260 -7.66 -24.85 -20.13
C LEU A 260 -6.74 -23.92 -20.93
N SER A 261 -7.30 -23.21 -21.92
CA SER A 261 -6.56 -22.24 -22.73
C SER A 261 -5.97 -21.11 -21.88
N GLU A 262 -6.74 -20.58 -20.92
CA GLU A 262 -6.28 -19.51 -20.03
C GLU A 262 -5.18 -19.98 -19.08
N MET A 263 -5.31 -21.16 -18.48
CA MET A 263 -4.25 -21.72 -17.64
C MET A 263 -2.95 -21.93 -18.43
N LYS A 264 -3.04 -22.37 -19.69
CA LYS A 264 -1.88 -22.47 -20.58
C LYS A 264 -1.28 -21.10 -20.90
N ARG A 265 -2.13 -20.12 -21.25
CA ARG A 265 -1.73 -18.73 -21.49
C ARG A 265 -0.96 -18.14 -20.30
N ALA A 266 -1.40 -18.41 -19.08
CA ALA A 266 -0.72 -17.96 -17.87
C ALA A 266 0.70 -18.54 -17.73
N ILE A 267 0.87 -19.83 -18.01
CA ILE A 267 2.17 -20.53 -17.98
C ILE A 267 3.11 -19.92 -19.02
N ASP A 268 2.64 -19.77 -20.26
CA ASP A 268 3.42 -19.17 -21.35
C ASP A 268 3.81 -17.73 -21.02
N TYR A 269 2.90 -16.97 -20.41
CA TYR A 269 3.16 -15.60 -19.96
C TYR A 269 4.26 -15.58 -18.89
N ALA A 270 4.20 -16.45 -17.88
CA ALA A 270 5.20 -16.52 -16.80
C ALA A 270 6.62 -16.81 -17.35
N ILE A 271 6.72 -17.67 -18.36
CA ILE A 271 7.99 -17.95 -19.07
C ILE A 271 8.46 -16.70 -19.81
N LEU A 272 7.57 -16.02 -20.56
CA LEU A 272 7.90 -14.83 -21.34
C LEU A 272 8.50 -13.72 -20.48
N ILE A 273 7.97 -13.52 -19.28
CA ILE A 273 8.47 -12.51 -18.33
C ILE A 273 9.59 -13.03 -17.42
N ARG A 274 10.13 -14.23 -17.70
CA ARG A 274 11.24 -14.89 -16.97
C ARG A 274 10.98 -15.13 -15.49
N GLN A 275 9.72 -15.37 -15.11
CA GLN A 275 9.34 -15.72 -13.75
C GLN A 275 9.30 -17.23 -13.55
N LEU A 276 10.48 -17.84 -13.45
CA LEU A 276 10.62 -19.29 -13.39
C LEU A 276 10.03 -19.91 -12.12
N ASP A 277 10.09 -19.21 -10.98
CA ASP A 277 9.49 -19.72 -9.74
C ASP A 277 7.96 -19.69 -9.82
N ASN A 278 7.41 -18.59 -10.34
CA ASN A 278 5.96 -18.52 -10.59
C ASN A 278 5.50 -19.58 -11.60
N TYR A 279 6.27 -19.82 -12.67
CA TYR A 279 6.00 -20.91 -13.61
C TYR A 279 5.90 -22.29 -12.91
N LYS A 280 6.81 -22.58 -11.97
CA LYS A 280 6.77 -23.83 -11.20
C LYS A 280 5.50 -23.92 -10.36
N ASP A 281 5.15 -22.84 -9.66
CA ASP A 281 3.93 -22.78 -8.83
C ASP A 281 2.67 -23.03 -9.67
N LEU A 282 2.56 -22.39 -10.85
CA LEU A 282 1.43 -22.60 -11.76
C LEU A 282 1.33 -24.06 -12.25
N CYS A 283 2.47 -24.68 -12.57
CA CYS A 283 2.50 -26.09 -12.95
C CYS A 283 2.08 -27.01 -11.78
N GLU A 284 2.48 -26.69 -10.56
CA GLU A 284 2.06 -27.43 -9.37
C GLU A 284 0.56 -27.30 -9.10
N TYR A 285 -0.01 -26.11 -9.27
CA TYR A 285 -1.47 -25.93 -9.17
C TYR A 285 -2.22 -26.78 -10.20
N ALA A 286 -1.76 -26.82 -11.45
CA ALA A 286 -2.38 -27.65 -12.49
C ALA A 286 -2.33 -29.14 -12.11
N LYS A 287 -1.16 -29.62 -11.68
CA LYS A 287 -0.96 -31.01 -11.21
C LYS A 287 -1.87 -31.36 -10.05
N LYS A 288 -2.01 -30.48 -9.05
CA LYS A 288 -2.88 -30.67 -7.89
C LYS A 288 -4.35 -30.88 -8.27
N HIS A 289 -4.77 -30.35 -9.42
CA HIS A 289 -6.12 -30.53 -9.95
C HIS A 289 -6.24 -31.59 -11.05
N ASN A 290 -5.20 -32.40 -11.27
CA ASN A 290 -5.12 -33.42 -12.32
C ASN A 290 -5.32 -32.84 -13.73
N ILE A 291 -4.85 -31.62 -13.96
CA ILE A 291 -4.93 -30.93 -15.24
C ILE A 291 -3.57 -31.04 -15.91
N ASN A 292 -3.53 -31.63 -17.11
CA ASN A 292 -2.33 -31.67 -17.93
C ASN A 292 -2.35 -30.49 -18.92
N LEU A 293 -1.39 -29.58 -18.78
CA LEU A 293 -1.23 -28.39 -19.61
C LEU A 293 -0.01 -28.47 -20.55
N THR A 294 0.72 -29.60 -20.51
CA THR A 294 1.81 -29.96 -21.44
C THR A 294 1.30 -30.78 -22.61
#